data_AF-A0A8S3D6B9-F1
#
_entry.id   AF-A0A8S3D6B9-F1
#
_cell.length_a   1.000
_cell.length_b   1.000
_cell.length_c   1.000
_cell.angle_alpha   90.00
_cell.angle_beta   90.00
_cell.angle_gamma   90.00
#
_symmetry.space_group_name_H-M   'P 1'
#
loop_
_entity.id
_entity.type
_entity.pdbx_description
1 polymer ?
#
loop_
_entity_poly.entity_id
_entity_poly.type
_entity_poly.pdbx_seq_one_letter_code
_entity_poly.pdbx_strand_id
1 'polypeptide(L)' 'GWQVDPFGHSREQGSLLAQIGFDGLFQGRVDYQDWQTRNRTKTMEMVWKTSTNLGK' A
#
# COMPACT_ATOMS: atom_id res chain seq x y z
N GLY A 1 -1.35 -2.72 9.17
CA GLY A 1 -2.58 -3.41 8.78
C GLY A 1 -2.25 -4.62 7.92
N TRP A 2 -3.17 -5.58 7.86
CA TRP A 2 -3.02 -6.82 7.09
C TRP A 2 -4.18 -6.95 6.09
N GLN A 3 -3.93 -6.73 4.81
CA GLN A 3 -4.93 -6.73 3.75
C GLN A 3 -4.54 -7.70 2.62
N VAL A 4 -4.66 -8.99 2.88
CA VAL A 4 -4.20 -10.01 1.92
C VAL A 4 -5.23 -10.32 0.83
N ASP A 5 -6.52 -10.23 1.14
CA ASP A 5 -7.60 -10.69 0.26
C ASP A 5 -8.62 -9.65 -0.28
N PRO A 6 -8.47 -8.32 -0.09
CA PRO A 6 -9.29 -7.35 -0.83
C PRO A 6 -8.92 -7.27 -2.33
N PHE A 7 -9.90 -7.03 -3.20
CA PHE A 7 -9.64 -6.78 -4.62
C PHE A 7 -9.26 -5.31 -4.85
N GLY A 8 -7.95 -5.05 -4.82
CA GLY A 8 -7.40 -3.70 -4.90
C GLY A 8 -7.31 -3.02 -3.53
N HIS A 9 -6.59 -1.90 -3.49
CA HIS A 9 -6.31 -1.18 -2.25
C HIS A 9 -6.49 0.32 -2.47
N SER A 10 -7.43 0.93 -1.74
CA SER A 10 -7.69 2.36 -1.86
C SER A 10 -6.64 3.16 -1.09
N ARG A 11 -6.31 4.33 -1.63
CA ARG A 11 -5.38 5.26 -1.01
C ARG A 11 -5.95 5.80 0.30
N GLU A 12 -7.26 6.02 0.35
CA GLU A 12 -8.00 6.53 1.50
C GLU A 12 -7.93 5.56 2.69
N GLN A 13 -8.05 4.25 2.44
CA GLN A 13 -7.90 3.24 3.49
C GLN A 13 -6.48 3.24 4.07
N GLY A 14 -5.46 3.41 3.23
CA GLY A 14 -4.07 3.59 3.69
C GLY A 14 -3.89 4.85 4.55
N SER A 15 -4.56 5.95 4.19
CA SER A 15 -4.55 7.21 4.96
C SER A 15 -5.21 7.05 6.33
N LEU A 16 -6.33 6.33 6.40
CA LEU A 16 -7.02 6.05 7.66
C LEU A 16 -6.16 5.16 8.57
N LEU A 17 -5.54 4.11 8.03
CA LEU A 17 -4.69 3.21 8.80
C LEU A 17 -3.48 3.94 9.42
N ALA A 18 -2.85 4.84 8.67
CA ALA A 18 -1.78 5.68 9.19
C ALA A 18 -2.26 6.59 10.33
N GLN A 19 -3.44 7.18 10.19
CA GLN A 19 -4.02 8.08 11.21
C GLN A 19 -4.44 7.36 12.50
N ILE A 20 -4.83 6.09 12.42
CA ILE A 20 -5.17 5.28 13.61
C ILE A 20 -3.95 4.55 14.21
N GLY A 21 -2.73 4.90 13.76
CA GLY A 21 -1.48 4.49 14.41
C GLY A 21 -0.84 3.21 13.89
N PHE A 22 -1.17 2.76 12.67
CA PHE A 22 -0.40 1.66 12.05
C PHE A 22 0.89 2.17 11.41
N ASP A 23 2.01 1.53 11.73
CA ASP A 23 3.33 1.84 11.16
C ASP A 23 3.56 1.24 9.76
N GLY A 24 2.85 0.17 9.41
CA GLY A 24 3.03 -0.55 8.16
C GLY A 24 1.75 -1.19 7.64
N LEU A 25 1.70 -1.45 6.34
CA LEU A 25 0.57 -2.10 5.65
C LEU A 25 1.09 -3.16 4.70
N PHE A 26 0.60 -4.39 4.86
CA PHE A 26 0.87 -5.50 3.94
C PHE A 26 -0.34 -5.76 3.06
N GLN A 27 -0.10 -5.91 1.76
CA GLN A 27 -1.09 -6.12 0.71
C GLN A 27 -0.85 -7.46 0.02
N GLY A 28 -1.92 -8.17 -0.35
CA GLY A 28 -1.83 -9.46 -1.03
C GLY A 28 -2.21 -9.45 -2.50
N ARG A 29 -3.19 -8.63 -2.92
CA ARG A 29 -3.68 -8.59 -4.30
C ARG A 29 -3.28 -7.27 -4.98
N VAL A 30 -2.45 -7.36 -6.01
CA VAL A 30 -2.04 -6.25 -6.88
C VAL A 30 -2.14 -6.70 -8.34
N ASP A 31 -2.23 -5.76 -9.28
CA ASP A 31 -2.21 -6.08 -10.70
C ASP A 31 -0.98 -6.93 -11.06
N TYR A 32 -1.17 -7.93 -11.93
CA TYR A 32 -0.11 -8.90 -12.23
C TYR A 32 1.08 -8.26 -12.96
N GLN A 33 0.86 -7.24 -13.78
CA GLN A 33 1.94 -6.54 -14.50
C GLN A 33 2.75 -5.68 -13.53
N ASP A 34 2.07 -5.03 -12.58
CA ASP A 34 2.72 -4.27 -11.52
C ASP A 34 3.55 -5.20 -10.60
N TRP A 35 2.98 -6.35 -10.21
CA TRP A 35 3.72 -7.36 -9.44
C TRP A 35 5.00 -7.83 -10.15
N GLN A 36 4.90 -8.20 -11.43
CA GLN A 36 6.06 -8.64 -12.22
C GLN A 36 7.11 -7.53 -12.31
N THR A 37 6.68 -6.30 -12.55
CA THR A 37 7.57 -5.15 -12.64
C THR A 37 8.30 -4.92 -11.32
N ARG A 38 7.57 -4.84 -10.21
CA ARG A 38 8.14 -4.61 -8.87
C ARG A 38 9.05 -5.73 -8.40
N ASN A 39 8.72 -6.98 -8.70
CA ASN A 39 9.55 -8.13 -8.36
C ASN A 39 10.90 -8.10 -9.11
N ARG A 40 10.88 -7.66 -10.37
CA ARG A 40 12.09 -7.47 -11.20
C ARG A 40 12.91 -6.26 -10.73
N THR A 41 12.27 -5.14 -10.42
CA THR A 41 12.93 -3.88 -10.04
C THR A 41 13.26 -3.78 -8.55
N LYS A 42 12.88 -4.77 -7.73
CA LYS A 42 13.06 -4.79 -6.26
C LYS A 42 12.37 -3.62 -5.56
N THR A 43 11.17 -3.26 -6.04
CA THR A 43 10.32 -2.18 -5.50
C THR A 43 9.00 -2.72 -4.95
N MET A 44 9.02 -3.94 -4.39
CA MET A 44 7.87 -4.56 -3.72
C MET A 44 7.52 -3.84 -2.41
N GLU A 45 8.50 -3.19 -1.79
CA GLU A 45 8.36 -2.41 -0.57
C GLU A 45 8.57 -0.92 -0.90
N MET A 46 7.73 -0.05 -0.33
CA MET A 46 7.82 1.39 -0.52
C MET A 46 7.14 2.14 0.63
N VAL A 47 7.52 3.40 0.83
CA VAL A 47 6.75 4.32 1.67
C VAL A 47 5.60 4.87 0.83
N TRP A 48 4.38 4.43 1.13
CA TRP A 48 3.21 4.88 0.39
C TRP A 48 2.63 6.17 0.99
N LYS A 49 2.77 7.30 0.27
CA LYS A 49 2.14 8.57 0.64
C LYS A 49 0.66 8.58 0.26
N THR A 50 -0.20 8.30 1.24
CA THR A 50 -1.64 8.07 1.05
C THR A 50 -2.50 9.34 1.15
N SER A 51 -1.93 10.48 1.50
CA SER A 51 -2.65 11.77 1.51
C SER A 51 -1.79 12.86 0.90
N THR A 52 -2.41 13.73 0.11
CA THR A 52 -1.78 14.94 -0.43
C THR A 52 -1.76 16.07 0.59
N ASN A 53 -2.63 16.00 1.61
CA ASN A 53 -2.84 17.07 2.59
C ASN A 53 -2.32 16.69 3.99
N LEU A 54 -2.21 15.38 4.28
CA LEU A 54 -1.83 14.85 5.59
C LEU A 54 -0.49 14.10 5.46
N GLY A 55 0.47 14.44 6.30
CA GLY A 55 1.85 13.94 6.18
C GLY A 55 2.69 14.80 5.21
N LYS A 56 3.91 15.13 5.61
CA LYS A 56 4.86 15.90 4.80
C LYS A 56 5.43 15.09 3.62
#